data_AF-A0A522NKW8-F1
#
_entry.id   AF-A0A522NKW8-F1
#
_cell.length_a   1.000
_cell.length_b   1.000
_cell.length_c   1.000
_cell.angle_alpha   90.00
_cell.angle_beta   90.00
_cell.angle_gamma   90.00
#
_symmetry.space_group_name_H-M   'P 1'
#
loop_
_entity.id
_entity.type
_entity.pdbx_description
1 polymer ?
#
loop_
_entity_poly.entity_id
_entity_poly.type
_entity_poly.pdbx_seq_one_letter_code
_entity_poly.pdbx_strand_id
1 'polypeptide(L)'
;MPEAAGFDLVISGGDVGHPARPRTWPRTWRRRTWRRRQRRGPAGHRADPGPPAGRPAGGGHPARGRRRRHALLQRAGRADLWTAIRRDRRPARRRALGHPGPPSTGRTSGTHRPVAQQPRHPRPPADPCRLPDARPRWGPAAGRGDGRPAGERGGAGARGPRVLLDPGRGRRPAQAHRPGALGRRPVNVTIWGSRGSIASAGPETDGYGGNTACVTVEAPGEVILILDAGSGLRRAGKMLAGDGRIIHLLITHLHMDHIQGLGFFRPLFEAGREVHIWGPPSTTESLRTRLGRYLSPPLFPIRLRDVEAALTLHDAQTDAWRLGPFEVRAATIIHPGATIGYRIVSGGHTLAYLPDHEPALGGTLAAAEWTSGHDLAAGADLLIHDGQYTPQEYAVRVGWGHSTVGHAAALADQAGVRRLLLFHHEPDHDDGTIDGMVAEAKALRRGGTVDGAAEGMRLAV
;
A
#
# COMPACT_ATOMS: atom_id res chain seq x y z
N MET A 1 -39.07 19.20 -36.51
CA MET A 1 -39.74 19.87 -37.65
C MET A 1 -39.45 21.35 -37.54
N PRO A 2 -38.97 22.05 -38.57
CA PRO A 2 -38.64 21.63 -39.97
C PRO A 2 -37.10 21.46 -40.17
N GLU A 3 -36.51 20.67 -41.10
CA GLU A 3 -36.56 20.62 -42.59
C GLU A 3 -36.06 21.92 -43.26
N ALA A 4 -35.19 21.97 -44.29
CA ALA A 4 -34.58 20.97 -45.20
C ALA A 4 -33.38 21.59 -45.98
N ALA A 5 -32.81 20.77 -46.90
CA ALA A 5 -31.82 21.02 -47.98
C ALA A 5 -30.34 20.77 -47.60
N GLY A 6 -29.59 19.81 -48.17
CA GLY A 6 -29.77 18.95 -49.34
C GLY A 6 -28.79 19.34 -50.46
N PHE A 7 -27.67 18.62 -50.59
CA PHE A 7 -26.81 18.63 -51.78
C PHE A 7 -26.26 17.22 -52.04
N ASP A 8 -26.62 16.69 -53.21
CA ASP A 8 -26.10 15.47 -53.82
C ASP A 8 -24.77 15.75 -54.53
N LEU A 9 -23.86 14.76 -54.54
CA LEU A 9 -22.90 14.61 -55.63
C LEU A 9 -22.69 13.12 -55.95
N VAL A 10 -22.78 12.85 -57.24
CA VAL A 10 -22.85 11.56 -57.94
C VAL A 10 -21.48 10.87 -58.03
N ILE A 11 -21.55 9.54 -57.97
CA ILE A 11 -20.47 8.55 -58.11
C ILE A 11 -20.23 8.23 -59.60
N SER A 12 -18.97 8.12 -60.03
CA SER A 12 -18.55 7.40 -61.24
C SER A 12 -17.86 6.09 -60.88
N GLY A 13 -18.35 4.99 -61.45
CA GLY A 13 -17.95 3.61 -61.13
C GLY A 13 -16.75 3.04 -61.90
N GLY A 14 -16.42 1.80 -61.53
CA GLY A 14 -15.44 0.91 -62.17
C GLY A 14 -15.23 -0.40 -61.40
N ASP A 15 -16.12 -1.38 -61.60
CA ASP A 15 -15.91 -2.82 -61.93
C ASP A 15 -14.50 -3.45 -61.69
N VAL A 16 -14.25 -4.69 -61.21
CA VAL A 16 -14.99 -5.97 -61.04
C VAL A 16 -14.23 -6.83 -59.99
N GLY A 17 -14.91 -7.74 -59.26
CA GLY A 17 -14.26 -8.96 -58.71
C GLY A 17 -14.83 -9.55 -57.40
N HIS A 18 -15.75 -10.52 -57.51
CA HIS A 18 -16.17 -11.44 -56.43
C HIS A 18 -15.80 -12.87 -56.85
N PRO A 19 -15.52 -13.83 -55.92
CA PRO A 19 -16.54 -14.47 -55.04
C PRO A 19 -15.95 -14.83 -53.63
N ALA A 20 -16.60 -15.35 -52.59
CA ALA A 20 -17.95 -15.77 -52.20
C ALA A 20 -18.05 -15.69 -50.66
N ARG A 21 -19.27 -15.48 -50.11
CA ARG A 21 -19.62 -15.69 -48.69
C ARG A 21 -20.32 -17.05 -48.52
N PRO A 22 -20.25 -17.66 -47.33
CA PRO A 22 -21.45 -17.77 -46.47
C PRO A 22 -21.07 -17.53 -44.98
N ARG A 23 -21.91 -17.26 -43.98
CA ARG A 23 -23.34 -17.49 -43.73
C ARG A 23 -23.76 -16.58 -42.56
N THR A 24 -25.03 -16.23 -42.54
CA THR A 24 -25.76 -15.39 -41.57
C THR A 24 -25.80 -15.93 -40.13
N TRP A 25 -25.65 -15.03 -39.14
CA TRP A 25 -25.95 -15.28 -37.73
C TRP A 25 -27.24 -14.55 -37.32
N PRO A 26 -28.20 -15.18 -36.60
CA PRO A 26 -29.42 -14.51 -36.17
C PRO A 26 -29.22 -13.74 -34.86
N ARG A 27 -29.75 -12.50 -34.84
CA ARG A 27 -29.95 -11.65 -33.67
C ARG A 27 -31.15 -12.15 -32.85
N THR A 28 -30.95 -12.50 -31.59
CA THR A 28 -31.96 -12.30 -30.53
C THR A 28 -31.30 -12.12 -29.17
N TRP A 29 -31.34 -10.90 -28.63
CA TRP A 29 -31.05 -10.59 -27.24
C TRP A 29 -32.38 -10.44 -26.49
N ARG A 30 -32.69 -11.38 -25.57
CA ARG A 30 -33.75 -11.21 -24.57
C ARG A 30 -33.20 -11.41 -23.17
N ARG A 31 -33.48 -10.40 -22.34
CA ARG A 31 -33.24 -10.30 -20.89
C ARG A 31 -33.61 -11.59 -20.16
N ARG A 32 -32.69 -12.15 -19.37
CA ARG A 32 -32.99 -13.20 -18.38
C ARG A 32 -33.02 -12.59 -16.98
N THR A 33 -34.21 -12.52 -16.42
CA THR A 33 -34.46 -12.32 -14.99
C THR A 33 -34.43 -13.67 -14.29
N TRP A 34 -33.70 -13.76 -13.17
CA TRP A 34 -33.67 -14.93 -12.31
C TRP A 34 -34.91 -14.97 -11.42
N ARG A 35 -35.80 -15.95 -11.63
CA ARG A 35 -36.88 -16.29 -10.68
C ARG A 35 -36.67 -17.69 -10.10
N ARG A 36 -36.65 -17.73 -8.77
CA ARG A 36 -36.62 -18.89 -7.87
C ARG A 36 -37.74 -19.88 -8.20
N ARG A 37 -37.38 -21.16 -8.37
CA ARG A 37 -38.33 -22.30 -8.37
C ARG A 37 -38.72 -22.65 -6.93
N GLN A 38 -40.01 -22.60 -6.62
CA GLN A 38 -40.62 -23.32 -5.49
C GLN A 38 -41.39 -24.52 -6.05
N ARG A 39 -41.14 -25.71 -5.49
CA ARG A 39 -41.91 -26.94 -5.75
C ARG A 39 -43.10 -27.00 -4.80
N ARG A 40 -44.26 -27.40 -5.34
CA ARG A 40 -45.52 -27.68 -4.63
C ARG A 40 -45.55 -29.13 -4.12
N GLY A 41 -46.27 -29.33 -3.01
CA GLY A 41 -46.80 -30.60 -2.48
C GLY A 41 -47.86 -30.28 -1.38
N PRO A 42 -48.89 -31.12 -1.15
CA PRO A 42 -50.28 -30.65 -1.17
C PRO A 42 -51.06 -30.64 0.16
N ALA A 43 -52.12 -29.81 0.14
CA ALA A 43 -53.48 -29.91 0.70
C ALA A 43 -53.74 -30.43 2.12
N GLY A 44 -54.53 -29.65 2.88
CA GLY A 44 -55.38 -30.20 3.95
C GLY A 44 -55.96 -29.18 4.94
N HIS A 45 -57.27 -28.95 4.84
CA HIS A 45 -58.22 -28.44 5.84
C HIS A 45 -58.42 -26.92 6.06
N ARG A 46 -59.66 -26.52 5.72
CA ARG A 46 -60.37 -25.26 6.04
C ARG A 46 -61.01 -25.36 7.43
N ALA A 47 -61.12 -24.23 8.14
CA ALA A 47 -62.33 -23.82 8.85
C ALA A 47 -62.32 -22.30 9.10
N ASP A 48 -63.52 -21.72 9.13
CA ASP A 48 -63.91 -20.33 8.83
C ASP A 48 -64.24 -19.52 10.15
N PRO A 49 -64.90 -18.34 10.18
CA PRO A 49 -64.33 -17.14 10.83
C PRO A 49 -65.20 -16.40 11.88
N GLY A 50 -64.58 -15.44 12.58
CA GLY A 50 -65.19 -14.21 13.17
C GLY A 50 -65.70 -14.27 14.64
N PRO A 51 -66.15 -13.14 15.25
CA PRO A 51 -65.94 -11.71 14.93
C PRO A 51 -65.65 -10.87 16.25
N PRO A 52 -66.01 -9.56 16.45
CA PRO A 52 -65.10 -8.53 16.98
C PRO A 52 -65.62 -7.78 18.25
N ALA A 53 -65.05 -6.59 18.52
CA ALA A 53 -65.42 -5.55 19.52
C ALA A 53 -64.69 -5.66 20.88
N GLY A 54 -64.28 -4.59 21.59
CA GLY A 54 -64.48 -3.15 21.43
C GLY A 54 -63.60 -2.39 22.45
N ARG A 55 -63.50 -1.07 22.26
CA ARG A 55 -63.03 -0.05 23.24
C ARG A 55 -64.17 0.23 24.26
N PRO A 56 -63.97 0.84 25.46
CA PRO A 56 -63.22 2.10 25.63
C PRO A 56 -62.55 2.42 27.01
N ALA A 57 -61.87 3.58 27.00
CA ALA A 57 -61.71 4.60 28.06
C ALA A 57 -60.87 4.35 29.34
N GLY A 58 -60.04 5.36 29.67
CA GLY A 58 -59.81 5.77 31.06
C GLY A 58 -58.36 6.06 31.47
N GLY A 59 -57.93 7.34 31.37
CA GLY A 59 -57.22 8.07 32.44
C GLY A 59 -55.73 7.77 32.76
N GLY A 60 -54.93 8.83 32.83
CA GLY A 60 -53.77 8.91 33.74
C GLY A 60 -52.39 9.10 33.10
N HIS A 61 -51.95 10.36 33.00
CA HIS A 61 -50.53 10.73 33.04
C HIS A 61 -50.04 10.65 34.52
N PRO A 62 -48.72 10.50 34.84
CA PRO A 62 -47.64 11.28 34.24
C PRO A 62 -46.26 10.59 34.06
N ALA A 63 -45.39 11.32 33.34
CA ALA A 63 -43.94 11.45 33.50
C ALA A 63 -43.04 10.21 33.67
N ARG A 64 -42.18 9.97 32.66
CA ARG A 64 -40.71 10.13 32.72
C ARG A 64 -40.03 9.43 31.54
N GLY A 65 -38.87 9.95 31.19
CA GLY A 65 -38.15 9.74 29.93
C GLY A 65 -37.98 8.29 29.49
N ARG A 66 -38.12 8.07 28.19
CA ARG A 66 -37.70 6.84 27.52
C ARG A 66 -36.75 7.17 26.38
N ARG A 67 -35.48 6.85 26.61
CA ARG A 67 -34.60 6.32 25.55
C ARG A 67 -35.37 5.18 24.86
N ARG A 68 -35.60 5.29 23.56
CA ARG A 68 -36.05 4.15 22.74
C ARG A 68 -34.85 3.63 21.95
N ARG A 69 -34.32 2.50 22.40
CA ARG A 69 -33.75 1.48 21.52
C ARG A 69 -34.94 0.72 20.92
N HIS A 70 -34.97 0.56 19.60
CA HIS A 70 -35.69 -0.53 18.97
C HIS A 70 -34.80 -1.78 19.03
N ALA A 71 -35.33 -2.87 19.57
CA ALA A 71 -34.80 -4.21 19.48
C ALA A 71 -35.94 -5.14 19.07
N LEU A 72 -35.59 -6.20 18.33
CA LEU A 72 -36.29 -7.46 17.98
C LEU A 72 -35.99 -7.73 16.49
N LEU A 73 -35.46 -8.86 16.03
CA LEU A 73 -35.19 -10.22 16.54
C LEU A 73 -33.98 -10.75 15.75
N GLN A 74 -33.07 -11.58 16.30
CA GLN A 74 -33.30 -12.99 16.59
C GLN A 74 -32.45 -13.49 17.78
N ARG A 75 -33.12 -14.18 18.72
CA ARG A 75 -32.59 -15.26 19.58
C ARG A 75 -32.62 -16.56 18.73
N ALA A 76 -31.83 -17.61 18.95
CA ALA A 76 -31.44 -18.31 20.20
C ALA A 76 -30.16 -19.15 19.94
N GLY A 77 -29.36 -19.64 20.90
CA GLY A 77 -29.31 -19.63 22.38
C GLY A 77 -27.86 -20.02 22.80
N ARG A 78 -27.22 -19.37 23.80
CA ARG A 78 -27.16 -19.64 25.27
C ARG A 78 -26.80 -21.10 25.64
N ALA A 79 -25.87 -21.41 26.55
CA ALA A 79 -25.34 -20.71 27.74
C ALA A 79 -23.93 -21.28 28.12
N ASP A 80 -22.92 -20.51 28.54
CA ASP A 80 -22.53 -20.09 29.93
C ASP A 80 -21.89 -21.24 30.77
N LEU A 81 -20.88 -21.15 31.65
CA LEU A 81 -20.03 -20.09 32.24
C LEU A 81 -18.93 -20.82 33.11
N TRP A 82 -17.72 -20.23 33.21
CA TRP A 82 -16.71 -20.20 34.30
C TRP A 82 -16.45 -21.36 35.31
N THR A 83 -15.16 -21.69 35.40
CA THR A 83 -14.30 -22.12 36.54
C THR A 83 -14.86 -22.17 37.97
N ALA A 84 -14.70 -23.33 38.62
CA ALA A 84 -14.04 -23.51 39.93
C ALA A 84 -14.24 -24.99 40.36
N ILE A 85 -13.18 -25.67 40.83
CA ILE A 85 -13.23 -26.66 41.93
C ILE A 85 -11.77 -27.00 42.29
N ARG A 86 -11.38 -26.61 43.51
CA ARG A 86 -10.25 -27.18 44.26
C ARG A 86 -10.79 -27.63 45.61
N ARG A 87 -10.29 -28.78 46.04
CA ARG A 87 -10.39 -29.43 47.36
C ARG A 87 -11.67 -30.24 47.59
N ASP A 88 -11.48 -31.55 47.73
CA ASP A 88 -11.79 -32.13 49.03
C ASP A 88 -10.77 -33.20 49.46
N ARG A 89 -10.60 -33.34 50.77
CA ARG A 89 -9.55 -34.10 51.45
C ARG A 89 -10.15 -35.30 52.20
N ARG A 90 -9.44 -36.45 52.10
CA ARG A 90 -9.24 -37.51 53.13
C ARG A 90 -10.41 -38.50 53.43
N PRO A 91 -10.15 -39.60 54.17
CA PRO A 91 -9.03 -40.57 54.09
C PRO A 91 -9.49 -42.05 54.30
N ALA A 92 -8.61 -43.05 54.08
CA ALA A 92 -8.37 -44.18 55.02
C ALA A 92 -7.40 -45.23 54.44
N ARG A 93 -6.63 -45.84 55.34
CA ARG A 93 -5.59 -46.85 55.14
C ARG A 93 -6.16 -48.28 55.12
N ARG A 94 -5.52 -49.21 54.41
CA ARG A 94 -5.14 -50.55 54.93
C ARG A 94 -4.18 -51.30 53.98
N ARG A 95 -3.25 -52.04 54.59
CA ARG A 95 -2.19 -52.89 54.03
C ARG A 95 -2.71 -54.30 53.69
N ALA A 96 -2.02 -54.99 52.76
CA ALA A 96 -1.49 -56.38 52.82
C ALA A 96 -1.50 -57.00 51.40
N LEU A 97 -0.37 -57.33 50.78
CA LEU A 97 0.47 -58.56 50.84
C LEU A 97 0.31 -59.41 49.55
N GLY A 98 1.43 -59.83 48.92
CA GLY A 98 1.45 -60.93 47.94
C GLY A 98 2.45 -60.81 46.76
N HIS A 99 3.65 -61.37 46.92
CA HIS A 99 4.55 -61.87 45.83
C HIS A 99 3.97 -63.18 45.21
N PRO A 100 4.55 -63.88 44.17
CA PRO A 100 5.84 -63.74 43.44
C PRO A 100 5.68 -63.74 41.88
N GLY A 101 6.66 -63.37 41.04
CA GLY A 101 7.75 -64.23 40.49
C GLY A 101 7.72 -64.28 38.93
N PRO A 102 8.87 -64.35 38.20
CA PRO A 102 9.00 -64.17 36.73
C PRO A 102 9.17 -65.52 35.96
N PRO A 103 9.31 -65.56 34.60
CA PRO A 103 10.65 -65.62 33.97
C PRO A 103 10.77 -65.04 32.52
N SER A 104 11.94 -64.51 32.11
CA SER A 104 12.93 -65.04 31.10
C SER A 104 12.47 -64.97 29.62
N THR A 105 13.21 -64.73 28.53
CA THR A 105 14.62 -64.81 28.03
C THR A 105 14.68 -63.89 26.76
N GLY A 106 15.80 -63.46 26.14
CA GLY A 106 17.21 -63.84 26.25
C GLY A 106 18.14 -63.00 25.33
N ARG A 107 19.44 -63.22 25.57
CA ARG A 107 20.68 -63.13 24.75
C ARG A 107 20.70 -62.20 23.51
N THR A 108 21.76 -61.41 23.28
CA THR A 108 23.14 -61.87 23.03
C THR A 108 24.21 -60.81 23.35
N SER A 109 25.45 -61.29 23.46
CA SER A 109 26.63 -60.66 24.06
C SER A 109 27.78 -60.51 23.07
N GLY A 110 28.63 -59.50 23.29
CA GLY A 110 30.07 -59.50 22.98
C GLY A 110 30.55 -58.21 22.31
N THR A 111 31.68 -57.57 22.64
CA THR A 111 32.76 -57.77 23.63
C THR A 111 33.64 -56.50 23.68
N HIS A 112 34.44 -56.40 24.74
CA HIS A 112 35.64 -55.57 24.97
C HIS A 112 35.58 -54.06 25.33
N ARG A 113 36.15 -53.81 26.52
CA ARG A 113 36.56 -52.54 27.16
C ARG A 113 38.05 -52.27 26.82
N PRO A 114 38.56 -51.03 26.95
CA PRO A 114 39.14 -50.65 28.23
C PRO A 114 38.85 -49.23 28.72
N VAL A 115 39.13 -49.03 30.00
CA VAL A 115 38.93 -47.84 30.83
C VAL A 115 40.11 -46.86 30.67
N ALA A 116 39.85 -45.56 30.59
CA ALA A 116 40.75 -44.51 31.08
C ALA A 116 40.01 -43.18 31.38
N GLN A 117 39.96 -42.85 32.68
CA GLN A 117 40.16 -41.54 33.33
C GLN A 117 39.43 -40.26 32.82
N GLN A 118 38.63 -39.68 33.73
CA GLN A 118 38.15 -38.29 33.67
C GLN A 118 39.29 -37.27 33.85
N PRO A 119 39.14 -36.06 33.29
CA PRO A 119 39.29 -34.87 34.13
C PRO A 119 38.22 -33.78 33.89
N ARG A 120 37.62 -33.37 35.02
CA ARG A 120 37.21 -32.02 35.49
C ARG A 120 36.76 -30.95 34.46
N HIS A 121 35.51 -30.52 34.64
CA HIS A 121 34.90 -29.32 34.06
C HIS A 121 35.61 -28.00 34.48
N PRO A 122 35.80 -27.03 33.56
CA PRO A 122 36.05 -25.64 33.92
C PRO A 122 34.73 -24.87 34.16
N ARG A 123 34.74 -23.99 35.17
CA ARG A 123 33.69 -23.01 35.50
C ARG A 123 33.65 -21.88 34.45
N PRO A 124 32.48 -21.26 34.19
CA PRO A 124 32.40 -20.11 33.29
C PRO A 124 32.96 -18.83 33.95
N PRO A 125 33.54 -17.90 33.16
CA PRO A 125 34.07 -16.64 33.67
C PRO A 125 32.96 -15.63 34.01
N ALA A 126 33.28 -14.76 34.97
CA ALA A 126 32.43 -13.73 35.53
C ALA A 126 32.20 -12.55 34.57
N ASP A 127 30.97 -12.04 34.67
CA ASP A 127 30.35 -10.92 33.96
C ASP A 127 30.93 -9.56 34.39
N PRO A 128 31.48 -8.71 33.49
CA PRO A 128 31.88 -7.36 33.84
C PRO A 128 31.01 -6.34 33.10
N CYS A 129 29.78 -6.11 33.58
CA CYS A 129 28.95 -4.95 33.20
C CYS A 129 28.09 -4.49 34.38
N ARG A 130 28.72 -3.85 35.37
CA ARG A 130 28.04 -2.96 36.33
C ARG A 130 27.99 -1.55 35.73
N LEU A 131 26.81 -1.13 35.25
CA LEU A 131 26.51 0.27 34.99
C LEU A 131 26.09 0.94 36.32
N PRO A 132 26.58 2.15 36.65
CA PRO A 132 26.06 2.90 37.78
C PRO A 132 24.73 3.59 37.43
N ASP A 133 23.81 3.53 38.39
CA ASP A 133 22.55 4.29 38.44
C ASP A 133 22.83 5.80 38.30
N ALA A 134 22.36 6.41 37.21
CA ALA A 134 22.29 7.86 37.08
C ALA A 134 20.86 8.25 36.67
N ARG A 135 20.05 8.61 37.66
CA ARG A 135 18.78 9.32 37.46
C ARG A 135 19.06 10.80 37.21
N PRO A 136 18.57 11.43 36.13
CA PRO A 136 18.56 12.89 36.05
C PRO A 136 17.35 13.43 36.80
N ARG A 137 17.60 14.16 37.90
CA ARG A 137 16.62 15.05 38.54
C ARG A 137 16.59 16.35 37.74
N TRP A 138 15.45 16.69 37.15
CA TRP A 138 15.19 18.05 36.66
C TRP A 138 14.33 18.78 37.69
N GLY A 139 14.92 19.76 38.36
CA GLY A 139 14.23 20.79 39.15
C GLY A 139 14.46 22.16 38.51
N PRO A 140 13.55 23.14 38.68
CA PRO A 140 13.53 24.36 37.91
C PRO A 140 14.45 25.43 38.51
N ALA A 141 15.06 26.25 37.64
CA ALA A 141 15.69 27.51 38.04
C ALA A 141 14.98 28.67 37.34
N ALA A 142 14.63 29.67 38.15
CA ALA A 142 13.95 30.91 37.80
C ALA A 142 14.93 32.10 37.80
N GLY A 143 14.56 33.17 37.09
CA GLY A 143 15.15 34.53 37.16
C GLY A 143 15.31 35.15 35.76
N ARG A 144 14.39 35.98 35.24
CA ARG A 144 14.03 37.41 35.52
C ARG A 144 14.91 38.45 34.80
N GLY A 145 14.23 39.45 34.19
CA GLY A 145 14.74 40.78 33.78
C GLY A 145 14.66 41.01 32.26
N ASP A 146 13.56 41.51 31.68
CA ASP A 146 13.06 42.90 31.60
C ASP A 146 13.83 43.82 30.61
N GLY A 147 13.08 44.50 29.73
CA GLY A 147 13.55 45.71 29.03
C GLY A 147 13.07 45.95 27.61
N ARG A 148 11.80 46.37 27.42
CA ARG A 148 11.38 47.19 26.26
C ARG A 148 11.84 48.65 26.49
N PRO A 149 11.86 49.50 25.45
CA PRO A 149 10.74 50.42 25.29
C PRO A 149 10.25 50.59 23.85
N ALA A 150 9.12 51.29 23.75
CA ALA A 150 8.28 51.54 22.57
C ALA A 150 8.31 53.02 22.13
N GLY A 151 7.72 53.30 20.97
CA GLY A 151 7.27 54.63 20.50
C GLY A 151 8.09 55.18 19.32
N GLU A 152 7.57 55.79 18.26
CA GLU A 152 6.25 56.36 17.92
C GLU A 152 6.13 56.48 16.38
N ARG A 153 4.98 56.15 15.77
CA ARG A 153 3.93 57.01 15.16
C ARG A 153 4.32 57.91 13.96
N GLY A 154 3.47 57.82 12.93
CA GLY A 154 3.28 58.77 11.82
C GLY A 154 3.33 58.04 10.47
N GLY A 155 2.34 58.03 9.57
CA GLY A 155 1.11 58.80 9.42
C GLY A 155 0.93 59.15 7.94
N ALA A 156 -0.12 58.59 7.31
CA ALA A 156 -0.79 59.01 6.07
C ALA A 156 -0.07 58.93 4.71
N GLY A 157 -0.78 58.40 3.70
CA GLY A 157 -0.41 58.55 2.29
C GLY A 157 -1.01 57.53 1.34
N ALA A 158 -2.32 57.61 1.10
CA ALA A 158 -3.03 56.84 0.07
C ALA A 158 -2.46 57.07 -1.34
N ARG A 159 -2.43 56.01 -2.17
CA ARG A 159 -2.68 56.00 -3.63
C ARG A 159 -2.56 54.57 -4.17
N GLY A 160 -3.70 53.93 -4.39
CA GLY A 160 -3.78 52.71 -5.21
C GLY A 160 -3.64 53.06 -6.69
N PRO A 161 -2.96 52.24 -7.51
CA PRO A 161 -2.96 52.44 -8.94
C PRO A 161 -4.25 51.86 -9.55
N ARG A 162 -4.93 52.72 -10.30
CA ARG A 162 -6.11 52.41 -11.13
C ARG A 162 -5.74 51.38 -12.19
N VAL A 163 -6.56 50.35 -12.29
CA VAL A 163 -6.61 49.42 -13.43
C VAL A 163 -7.17 50.16 -14.64
N LEU A 164 -6.36 50.34 -15.67
CA LEU A 164 -6.83 50.72 -17.00
C LEU A 164 -7.11 49.43 -17.78
N LEU A 165 -8.37 49.21 -18.15
CA LEU A 165 -8.77 48.15 -19.08
C LEU A 165 -8.57 48.67 -20.52
N ASP A 166 -7.63 48.07 -21.24
CA ASP A 166 -7.46 48.25 -22.68
C ASP A 166 -8.08 47.05 -23.41
N PRO A 167 -9.13 47.22 -24.25
CA PRO A 167 -9.75 46.13 -24.97
C PRO A 167 -9.09 45.92 -26.34
N GLY A 168 -8.54 44.72 -26.53
CA GLY A 168 -8.40 44.13 -27.86
C GLY A 168 -6.99 44.13 -28.45
N ARG A 169 -6.25 43.06 -28.18
CA ARG A 169 -5.29 42.44 -29.12
C ARG A 169 -5.21 40.95 -28.83
N GLY A 170 -5.63 40.14 -29.80
CA GLY A 170 -5.65 38.68 -29.71
C GLY A 170 -4.28 38.12 -29.35
N ARG A 171 -4.22 37.37 -28.24
CA ARG A 171 -3.04 36.59 -27.85
C ARG A 171 -2.89 35.42 -28.81
N ARG A 172 -1.87 35.47 -29.67
CA ARG A 172 -1.32 34.26 -30.30
C ARG A 172 -0.83 33.31 -29.19
N PRO A 173 -1.05 31.99 -29.32
CA PRO A 173 -0.53 31.06 -28.33
C PRO A 173 0.99 31.18 -28.26
N ALA A 174 1.52 31.32 -27.05
CA ALA A 174 2.94 31.35 -26.80
C ALA A 174 3.57 30.07 -27.36
N GLN A 175 4.50 30.22 -28.30
CA GLN A 175 5.36 29.13 -28.72
C GLN A 175 6.09 28.63 -27.47
N ALA A 176 5.85 27.37 -27.10
CA ALA A 176 6.58 26.71 -26.05
C ALA A 176 8.07 26.80 -26.37
N HIS A 177 8.83 27.48 -25.51
CA HIS A 177 10.29 27.42 -25.53
C HIS A 177 10.68 25.94 -25.44
N ARG A 178 11.18 25.38 -26.56
CA ARG A 178 11.95 24.14 -26.49
C ARG A 178 13.19 24.46 -25.65
N PRO A 179 13.39 23.82 -24.49
CA PRO A 179 14.66 23.93 -23.80
C PRO A 179 15.74 23.46 -24.76
N GLY A 180 16.76 24.28 -24.99
CA GLY A 180 17.94 23.89 -25.75
C GLY A 180 18.52 22.59 -25.17
N ALA A 181 19.17 21.81 -26.02
CA ALA A 181 19.81 20.53 -25.71
C ALA A 181 20.96 20.69 -24.69
N LEU A 182 20.61 21.01 -23.44
CA LEU A 182 21.42 20.70 -22.28
C LEU A 182 21.29 19.19 -22.08
N GLY A 183 22.42 18.48 -22.10
CA GLY A 183 22.44 17.03 -21.93
C GLY A 183 21.63 16.60 -20.70
N ARG A 184 21.01 15.43 -20.80
CA ARG A 184 20.22 14.86 -19.70
C ARG A 184 21.10 14.73 -18.46
N ARG A 185 20.60 15.19 -17.31
CA ARG A 185 21.35 15.18 -16.03
C ARG A 185 21.09 13.86 -15.30
N PRO A 186 22.11 13.26 -14.67
CA PRO A 186 21.97 11.95 -14.06
C PRO A 186 20.91 11.94 -12.96
N VAL A 187 20.04 10.94 -13.00
CA VAL A 187 19.10 10.61 -11.92
C VAL A 187 19.42 9.19 -11.44
N ASN A 188 19.68 9.03 -10.15
CA ASN A 188 20.00 7.76 -9.54
C ASN A 188 18.79 7.20 -8.79
N VAL A 189 18.50 5.93 -9.00
CA VAL A 189 17.43 5.19 -8.32
C VAL A 189 18.06 4.06 -7.53
N THR A 190 17.77 3.96 -6.23
CA THR A 190 18.23 2.84 -5.39
C THR A 190 17.04 2.10 -4.82
N ILE A 191 17.05 0.77 -4.98
CA ILE A 191 16.03 -0.12 -4.41
C ILE A 191 16.46 -0.55 -3.01
N TRP A 192 15.62 -0.29 -2.01
CA TRP A 192 15.86 -0.65 -0.61
C TRP A 192 15.01 -1.80 -0.12
N GLY A 193 13.92 -2.07 -0.82
CA GLY A 193 13.06 -3.22 -0.65
C GLY A 193 12.12 -3.32 -1.85
N SER A 194 11.92 -4.53 -2.34
CA SER A 194 11.11 -4.84 -3.53
C SER A 194 10.08 -5.94 -3.28
N ARG A 195 10.02 -6.49 -2.07
CA ARG A 195 9.05 -7.52 -1.67
C ARG A 195 7.66 -6.89 -1.48
N GLY A 196 6.62 -7.60 -1.86
CA GLY A 196 5.25 -7.18 -1.63
C GLY A 196 4.66 -7.76 -0.35
N SER A 197 3.56 -7.18 0.16
CA SER A 197 2.69 -7.66 1.24
C SER A 197 3.32 -7.81 2.64
N ILE A 198 4.44 -8.53 2.76
CA ILE A 198 5.18 -8.74 4.01
C ILE A 198 6.66 -8.92 3.72
N ALA A 199 7.51 -8.60 4.71
CA ALA A 199 8.93 -8.84 4.58
C ALA A 199 9.23 -10.35 4.65
N SER A 200 9.97 -10.86 3.67
CA SER A 200 10.33 -12.28 3.52
C SER A 200 11.84 -12.43 3.45
N ALA A 201 12.52 -12.34 4.60
CA ALA A 201 13.97 -12.54 4.65
C ALA A 201 14.29 -14.04 4.83
N GLY A 202 15.06 -14.60 3.92
CA GLY A 202 15.51 -15.98 3.98
C GLY A 202 16.57 -16.28 2.90
N PRO A 203 17.34 -17.37 3.03
CA PRO A 203 18.31 -17.78 2.01
C PRO A 203 17.72 -17.93 0.60
N GLU A 204 16.43 -18.23 0.51
CA GLU A 204 15.65 -18.38 -0.71
C GLU A 204 15.29 -17.04 -1.39
N THR A 205 15.42 -15.92 -0.68
CA THR A 205 15.10 -14.58 -1.18
C THR A 205 16.29 -13.61 -1.19
N ASP A 206 17.51 -14.07 -0.88
CA ASP A 206 18.69 -13.22 -0.71
C ASP A 206 19.09 -12.48 -2.00
N GLY A 207 18.78 -13.03 -3.17
CA GLY A 207 19.09 -12.45 -4.48
C GLY A 207 18.26 -11.20 -4.79
N TYR A 208 16.95 -11.25 -4.59
CA TYR A 208 16.07 -10.09 -4.78
C TYR A 208 15.80 -9.28 -3.50
N GLY A 209 16.07 -9.87 -2.34
CA GLY A 209 15.85 -9.29 -1.02
C GLY A 209 14.45 -9.56 -0.45
N GLY A 210 14.33 -9.34 0.86
CA GLY A 210 13.15 -9.61 1.67
C GLY A 210 12.45 -8.37 2.21
N ASN A 211 13.02 -7.18 2.08
CA ASN A 211 12.42 -5.93 2.53
C ASN A 211 11.30 -5.48 1.59
N THR A 212 10.26 -4.88 2.17
CA THR A 212 9.12 -4.37 1.41
C THR A 212 9.38 -3.00 0.80
N ALA A 213 8.51 -2.63 -0.14
CA ALA A 213 8.56 -1.45 -1.00
C ALA A 213 9.24 -0.21 -0.38
N CYS A 214 10.44 0.10 -0.89
CA CYS A 214 11.11 1.38 -0.62
C CYS A 214 12.14 1.67 -1.72
N VAL A 215 12.05 2.87 -2.31
CA VAL A 215 12.95 3.31 -3.38
C VAL A 215 13.41 4.73 -3.11
N THR A 216 14.70 5.04 -3.27
CA THR A 216 15.18 6.44 -3.29
C THR A 216 15.42 6.89 -4.71
N VAL A 217 15.07 8.14 -5.00
CA VAL A 217 15.36 8.83 -6.27
C VAL A 217 16.16 10.08 -5.95
N GLU A 218 17.36 10.16 -6.52
CA GLU A 218 18.32 11.21 -6.27
C GLU A 218 18.70 11.92 -7.56
N ALA A 219 18.66 13.25 -7.52
CA ALA A 219 19.16 14.13 -8.57
C ALA A 219 20.01 15.21 -7.91
N PRO A 220 20.93 15.88 -8.65
CA PRO A 220 21.70 16.99 -8.10
C PRO A 220 20.78 18.06 -7.49
N GLY A 221 20.98 18.37 -6.21
CA GLY A 221 20.19 19.36 -5.48
C GLY A 221 20.09 19.08 -3.98
N GLU A 222 19.21 19.82 -3.33
CA GLU A 222 19.04 19.83 -1.87
C GLU A 222 17.93 18.89 -1.37
N VAL A 223 17.35 18.08 -2.27
CA VAL A 223 16.20 17.22 -1.99
C VAL A 223 16.56 15.76 -2.29
N ILE A 224 16.11 14.87 -1.41
CA ILE A 224 15.99 13.44 -1.72
C ILE A 224 14.51 13.03 -1.75
N LEU A 225 14.15 12.28 -2.78
CA LEU A 225 12.82 11.70 -2.92
C LEU A 225 12.86 10.23 -2.51
N ILE A 226 11.89 9.79 -1.74
CA ILE A 226 11.70 8.40 -1.32
C ILE A 226 10.29 7.98 -1.73
N LEU A 227 10.17 6.83 -2.38
CA LEU A 227 8.90 6.24 -2.81
C LEU A 227 8.59 5.06 -1.91
N ASP A 228 7.45 5.14 -1.24
CA ASP A 228 7.00 4.27 -0.17
C ASP A 228 7.98 4.10 1.01
N ALA A 229 7.40 3.67 2.13
CA ALA A 229 8.02 3.60 3.43
C ALA A 229 7.90 2.20 4.05
N GLY A 230 8.05 1.17 3.22
CA GLY A 230 8.13 -0.22 3.64
C GLY A 230 9.35 -0.53 4.51
N SER A 231 9.57 -1.80 4.85
CA SER A 231 10.66 -2.18 5.76
C SER A 231 12.05 -1.80 5.23
N GLY A 232 12.20 -1.67 3.90
CA GLY A 232 13.42 -1.16 3.26
C GLY A 232 13.82 0.25 3.71
N LEU A 233 12.85 1.05 4.15
CA LEU A 233 13.08 2.43 4.60
C LEU A 233 14.04 2.50 5.80
N ARG A 234 14.11 1.45 6.63
CA ARG A 234 15.08 1.36 7.73
C ARG A 234 16.52 1.45 7.21
N ARG A 235 16.83 0.74 6.11
CA ARG A 235 18.17 0.74 5.50
C ARG A 235 18.44 2.07 4.80
N ALA A 236 17.46 2.60 4.07
CA ALA A 236 17.54 3.91 3.43
C ALA A 236 17.84 5.01 4.47
N GLY A 237 17.07 5.07 5.56
CA GLY A 237 17.27 6.04 6.63
C GLY A 237 18.63 5.95 7.32
N LYS A 238 19.22 4.75 7.42
CA LYS A 238 20.58 4.58 7.93
C LYS A 238 21.63 5.22 7.00
N MET A 239 21.44 5.11 5.69
CA MET A 239 22.35 5.76 4.72
C MET A 239 22.18 7.27 4.66
N LEU A 240 21.04 7.81 5.08
CA LEU A 240 20.79 9.25 5.18
C LEU A 240 21.20 9.86 6.53
N ALA A 241 21.89 9.10 7.38
CA ALA A 241 22.39 9.61 8.65
C ALA A 241 23.42 10.73 8.38
N GLY A 242 23.19 11.92 8.95
CA GLY A 242 24.06 13.09 8.75
C GLY A 242 23.93 13.79 7.40
N ASP A 243 23.04 13.33 6.53
CA ASP A 243 22.65 14.07 5.33
C ASP A 243 21.87 15.34 5.76
N GLY A 244 22.05 16.47 5.06
CA GLY A 244 21.36 17.74 5.36
C GLY A 244 20.17 18.03 4.44
N ARG A 245 19.95 17.21 3.41
CA ARG A 245 18.91 17.41 2.39
C ARG A 245 17.51 17.28 2.98
N ILE A 246 16.57 17.97 2.37
CA ILE A 246 15.13 17.87 2.64
C ILE A 246 14.64 16.53 2.09
N ILE A 247 13.90 15.79 2.91
CA ILE A 247 13.39 14.46 2.54
C ILE A 247 11.92 14.57 2.16
N HIS A 248 11.58 14.12 0.97
CA HIS A 248 10.19 13.95 0.54
C HIS A 248 9.87 12.46 0.41
N LEU A 249 8.97 11.95 1.24
CA LEU A 249 8.40 10.61 1.15
C LEU A 249 7.07 10.66 0.39
N LEU A 250 6.98 9.98 -0.74
CA LEU A 250 5.76 9.80 -1.53
C LEU A 250 5.19 8.41 -1.27
N ILE A 251 4.07 8.36 -0.54
CA ILE A 251 3.38 7.12 -0.18
C ILE A 251 2.26 6.85 -1.18
N THR A 252 2.25 5.68 -1.80
CA THR A 252 1.24 5.28 -2.78
C THR A 252 -0.10 5.00 -2.10
N HIS A 253 -0.06 4.26 -0.99
CA HIS A 253 -1.20 3.93 -0.15
C HIS A 253 -0.75 3.48 1.25
N LEU A 254 -1.70 3.21 2.14
CA LEU A 254 -1.43 3.03 3.58
C LEU A 254 -1.48 1.57 4.05
N HIS A 255 -1.24 0.60 3.16
CA HIS A 255 -1.00 -0.77 3.60
C HIS A 255 0.33 -0.88 4.35
N MET A 256 0.42 -1.88 5.23
CA MET A 256 1.46 -1.98 6.26
C MET A 256 2.86 -2.05 5.62
N ASP A 257 3.01 -2.83 4.57
CA ASP A 257 4.21 -3.02 3.77
C ASP A 257 4.69 -1.76 3.03
N HIS A 258 3.89 -0.70 2.96
CA HIS A 258 4.27 0.61 2.42
C HIS A 258 4.53 1.66 3.50
N ILE A 259 4.27 1.38 4.79
CA ILE A 259 4.42 2.36 5.89
C ILE A 259 5.18 1.83 7.11
N GLN A 260 5.44 0.53 7.20
CA GLN A 260 6.01 -0.11 8.39
C GLN A 260 7.43 0.34 8.72
N GLY A 261 8.16 0.86 7.74
CA GLY A 261 9.50 1.40 7.94
C GLY A 261 9.51 2.76 8.59
N LEU A 262 8.39 3.50 8.64
CA LEU A 262 8.36 4.86 9.20
C LEU A 262 8.82 4.88 10.67
N GLY A 263 8.42 3.88 11.47
CA GLY A 263 8.83 3.79 12.88
C GLY A 263 10.34 3.58 13.06
N PHE A 264 11.04 3.14 12.01
CA PHE A 264 12.48 2.88 12.02
C PHE A 264 13.25 3.81 11.09
N PHE A 265 12.60 4.85 10.57
CA PHE A 265 13.22 5.84 9.71
C PHE A 265 13.95 6.88 10.56
N ARG A 266 15.26 6.64 10.76
CA ARG A 266 16.14 7.46 11.60
C ARG A 266 15.94 8.98 11.45
N PRO A 267 15.79 9.55 10.23
CA PRO A 267 15.59 10.98 10.08
C PRO A 267 14.35 11.57 10.78
N LEU A 268 13.32 10.79 11.12
CA LEU A 268 12.19 11.29 11.92
C LEU A 268 12.58 11.59 13.37
N PHE A 269 13.63 10.95 13.87
CA PHE A 269 14.08 11.03 15.26
C PHE A 269 15.38 11.83 15.38
N GLU A 270 15.66 12.70 14.42
CA GLU A 270 16.82 13.58 14.42
C GLU A 270 16.33 15.04 14.38
N ALA A 271 16.64 15.81 15.43
CA ALA A 271 16.34 17.24 15.47
C ALA A 271 17.00 17.98 14.28
N GLY A 272 16.26 18.95 13.71
CA GLY A 272 16.74 19.77 12.60
C GLY A 272 16.59 19.11 11.21
N ARG A 273 16.10 17.87 11.10
CA ARG A 273 15.73 17.28 9.81
C ARG A 273 14.39 17.81 9.34
N GLU A 274 14.28 18.16 8.07
CA GLU A 274 13.03 18.53 7.41
C GLU A 274 12.50 17.34 6.60
N VAL A 275 11.30 16.86 6.95
CA VAL A 275 10.69 15.68 6.35
C VAL A 275 9.26 15.99 5.93
N HIS A 276 8.95 15.73 4.66
CA HIS A 276 7.63 15.88 4.07
C HIS A 276 7.09 14.51 3.70
N ILE A 277 5.90 14.15 4.19
CA ILE A 277 5.20 12.92 3.79
C ILE A 277 3.98 13.29 2.95
N TRP A 278 3.92 12.74 1.75
CA TRP A 278 2.82 12.88 0.80
C TRP A 278 2.10 11.54 0.71
N GLY A 279 0.77 11.56 0.72
CA GLY A 279 -0.01 10.33 0.64
C GLY A 279 -1.31 10.52 -0.13
N PRO A 280 -2.09 9.44 -0.36
CA PRO A 280 -3.34 9.55 -1.10
C PRO A 280 -4.31 10.49 -0.37
N PRO A 281 -4.96 11.42 -1.11
CA PRO A 281 -5.93 12.34 -0.54
C PRO A 281 -7.13 11.59 0.05
N SER A 282 -7.75 12.18 1.08
CA SER A 282 -8.98 11.64 1.68
C SER A 282 -9.91 12.75 2.09
N THR A 283 -11.19 12.59 1.77
CA THR A 283 -12.25 13.54 2.16
C THR A 283 -12.75 13.30 3.58
N THR A 284 -12.40 12.18 4.21
CA THR A 284 -12.91 11.77 5.53
C THR A 284 -11.89 11.98 6.63
N GLU A 285 -10.60 11.75 6.38
CA GLU A 285 -9.56 11.85 7.40
C GLU A 285 -8.23 12.35 6.86
N SER A 286 -7.61 13.28 7.60
CA SER A 286 -6.26 13.76 7.28
C SER A 286 -5.24 12.62 7.22
N LEU A 287 -4.20 12.77 6.39
CA LEU A 287 -3.08 11.83 6.34
C LEU A 287 -2.43 11.62 7.71
N ARG A 288 -2.32 12.70 8.52
CA ARG A 288 -1.81 12.65 9.91
C ARG A 288 -2.63 11.72 10.79
N THR A 289 -3.96 11.79 10.71
CA THR A 289 -4.86 10.91 11.50
C THR A 289 -4.69 9.46 11.08
N ARG A 290 -4.65 9.19 9.76
CA ARG A 290 -4.54 7.83 9.22
C ARG A 290 -3.20 7.18 9.57
N LEU A 291 -2.08 7.86 9.34
CA LEU A 291 -0.74 7.37 9.72
C LEU A 291 -0.55 7.28 11.24
N GLY A 292 -1.18 8.18 12.00
CA GLY A 292 -1.14 8.16 13.46
C GLY A 292 -1.72 6.88 14.07
N ARG A 293 -2.55 6.12 13.35
CA ARG A 293 -3.04 4.80 13.82
C ARG A 293 -1.92 3.78 13.92
N TYR A 294 -1.00 3.79 12.96
CA TYR A 294 0.16 2.91 12.95
C TYR A 294 1.26 3.45 13.89
N LEU A 295 1.62 4.73 13.75
CA LEU A 295 2.59 5.39 14.61
C LEU A 295 1.94 5.95 15.87
N SER A 296 1.40 5.06 16.70
CA SER A 296 0.97 5.36 18.06
C SER A 296 0.84 4.10 18.94
N PRO A 297 0.88 4.24 20.28
CA PRO A 297 0.68 3.09 21.17
C PRO A 297 -0.72 2.48 21.01
N PRO A 298 -0.85 1.14 21.07
CA PRO A 298 0.18 0.15 21.43
C PRO A 298 1.02 -0.37 20.24
N LEU A 299 0.74 0.05 19.00
CA LEU A 299 1.41 -0.48 17.81
C LEU A 299 2.85 0.04 17.65
N PHE A 300 3.08 1.30 18.03
CA PHE A 300 4.40 1.90 18.07
C PHE A 300 4.56 2.79 19.31
N PRO A 301 5.70 2.80 20.02
CA PRO A 301 5.81 3.50 21.31
C PRO A 301 5.79 5.03 21.20
N ILE A 302 6.03 5.59 20.01
CA ILE A 302 6.13 7.05 19.77
C ILE A 302 4.96 7.49 18.91
N ARG A 303 4.32 8.62 19.23
CA ARG A 303 3.29 9.19 18.34
C ARG A 303 3.94 10.00 17.23
N LEU A 304 3.29 10.09 16.08
CA LEU A 304 3.73 10.95 14.97
C LEU A 304 3.95 12.43 15.34
N ARG A 305 3.26 12.95 16.36
CA ARG A 305 3.44 14.33 16.85
C ARG A 305 4.63 14.50 17.79
N ASP A 306 5.19 13.40 18.28
CA ASP A 306 6.28 13.36 19.25
C ASP A 306 7.64 13.07 18.54
N VAL A 307 7.67 13.05 17.20
CA VAL A 307 8.92 12.91 16.42
C VAL A 307 9.74 14.20 16.49
N GLU A 308 11.06 14.10 16.36
CA GLU A 308 11.98 15.24 16.53
C GLU A 308 12.18 16.06 15.25
N ALA A 309 11.96 15.44 14.09
CA ALA A 309 12.05 16.12 12.80
C ALA A 309 10.95 17.18 12.62
N ALA A 310 11.26 18.21 11.83
CA ALA A 310 10.26 19.12 11.28
C ALA A 310 9.40 18.38 10.25
N LEU A 311 8.34 17.72 10.74
CA LEU A 311 7.48 16.85 9.94
C LEU A 311 6.23 17.58 9.43
N THR A 312 6.11 17.65 8.10
CA THR A 312 4.91 18.14 7.41
C THR A 312 4.25 17.02 6.61
N LEU A 313 2.92 16.91 6.68
CA LEU A 313 2.15 15.93 5.94
C LEU A 313 1.23 16.61 4.93
N HIS A 314 1.19 16.05 3.72
CA HIS A 314 0.50 16.61 2.57
C HIS A 314 -0.37 15.55 1.90
N ASP A 315 -1.48 15.98 1.32
CA ASP A 315 -2.18 15.17 0.34
C ASP A 315 -1.46 15.31 -1.01
N ALA A 316 -1.25 14.19 -1.70
CA ALA A 316 -0.68 14.17 -3.04
C ALA A 316 -1.62 14.87 -4.04
N GLN A 317 -1.02 15.57 -5.01
CA GLN A 317 -1.77 16.40 -5.96
C GLN A 317 -1.98 15.67 -7.29
N THR A 318 -3.06 15.97 -7.99
CA THR A 318 -3.30 15.46 -9.34
C THR A 318 -2.61 16.31 -10.41
N ASP A 319 -2.52 17.61 -10.18
CA ASP A 319 -1.72 18.52 -11.00
C ASP A 319 -0.23 18.34 -10.70
N ALA A 320 0.63 18.75 -11.62
CA ALA A 320 2.08 18.66 -11.41
C ALA A 320 2.55 19.65 -10.34
N TRP A 321 3.36 19.18 -9.38
CA TRP A 321 4.00 20.03 -8.36
C TRP A 321 5.50 19.80 -8.31
N ARG A 322 6.24 20.75 -7.74
CA ARG A 322 7.71 20.74 -7.71
C ARG A 322 8.23 20.47 -6.31
N LEU A 323 9.18 19.54 -6.23
CA LEU A 323 9.95 19.18 -5.04
C LEU A 323 11.44 19.30 -5.39
N GLY A 324 12.03 20.48 -5.24
CA GLY A 324 13.40 20.75 -5.69
C GLY A 324 13.59 20.45 -7.20
N PRO A 325 14.49 19.53 -7.58
CA PRO A 325 14.73 19.18 -8.98
C PRO A 325 13.67 18.24 -9.58
N PHE A 326 12.68 17.80 -8.80
CA PHE A 326 11.65 16.85 -9.22
C PHE A 326 10.34 17.57 -9.53
N GLU A 327 9.77 17.28 -10.69
CA GLU A 327 8.37 17.57 -11.01
C GLU A 327 7.57 16.28 -10.84
N VAL A 328 6.57 16.29 -9.98
CA VAL A 328 5.81 15.09 -9.58
C VAL A 328 4.35 15.27 -9.97
N ARG A 329 3.72 14.19 -10.44
CA ARG A 329 2.27 14.07 -10.64
C ARG A 329 1.79 12.77 -10.00
N ALA A 330 0.63 12.77 -9.35
CA ALA A 330 -0.03 11.56 -8.90
C ALA A 330 -1.35 11.33 -9.64
N ALA A 331 -1.76 10.06 -9.76
CA ALA A 331 -3.09 9.70 -10.24
C ALA A 331 -3.55 8.41 -9.57
N THR A 332 -4.86 8.26 -9.39
CA THR A 332 -5.45 7.03 -8.87
C THR A 332 -5.16 5.85 -9.80
N ILE A 333 -4.78 4.73 -9.19
CA ILE A 333 -4.57 3.46 -9.89
C ILE A 333 -5.48 2.38 -9.31
N ILE A 334 -5.71 1.31 -10.08
CA ILE A 334 -6.59 0.23 -9.65
C ILE A 334 -5.88 -0.66 -8.63
N HIS A 335 -6.33 -0.59 -7.39
CA HIS A 335 -5.95 -1.42 -6.26
C HIS A 335 -7.06 -1.33 -5.19
N PRO A 336 -7.26 -2.34 -4.30
CA PRO A 336 -8.19 -2.24 -3.19
C PRO A 336 -7.90 -1.05 -2.27
N GLY A 337 -8.80 -0.07 -2.27
CA GLY A 337 -8.69 1.13 -1.44
C GLY A 337 -8.16 2.35 -2.20
N ALA A 338 -7.80 3.39 -1.46
CA ALA A 338 -7.31 4.63 -2.04
C ALA A 338 -5.81 4.51 -2.34
N THR A 339 -5.49 4.20 -3.59
CA THR A 339 -4.11 4.03 -4.07
C THR A 339 -3.81 4.95 -5.24
N ILE A 340 -2.64 5.57 -5.20
CA ILE A 340 -2.12 6.43 -6.26
C ILE A 340 -0.78 5.93 -6.76
N GLY A 341 -0.53 6.13 -8.05
CA GLY A 341 0.77 5.99 -8.67
C GLY A 341 1.44 7.36 -8.84
N TYR A 342 2.76 7.35 -9.02
CA TYR A 342 3.52 8.59 -9.24
C TYR A 342 4.22 8.61 -10.59
N ARG A 343 4.21 9.78 -11.22
CA ARG A 343 5.09 10.16 -12.34
C ARG A 343 6.05 11.23 -11.86
N ILE A 344 7.35 11.03 -12.09
CA ILE A 344 8.41 11.90 -11.60
C ILE A 344 9.30 12.28 -12.79
N VAL A 345 9.45 13.57 -13.04
CA VAL A 345 10.32 14.12 -14.09
C VAL A 345 11.47 14.88 -13.44
N SER A 346 12.70 14.55 -13.79
CA SER A 346 13.90 15.26 -13.34
C SER A 346 15.05 15.07 -14.31
N GLY A 347 15.87 16.09 -14.54
CA GLY A 347 17.06 15.98 -15.40
C GLY A 347 16.79 15.62 -16.86
N GLY A 348 15.56 15.74 -17.35
CA GLY A 348 15.16 15.21 -18.66
C GLY A 348 14.89 13.70 -18.67
N HIS A 349 14.71 13.11 -17.48
CA HIS A 349 14.31 11.72 -17.27
C HIS A 349 12.89 11.68 -16.70
N THR A 350 12.13 10.65 -17.08
CA THR A 350 10.79 10.36 -16.58
C THR A 350 10.79 8.99 -15.92
N LEU A 351 10.32 8.94 -14.68
CA LEU A 351 10.13 7.73 -13.90
C LEU A 351 8.65 7.58 -13.56
N ALA A 352 8.14 6.35 -13.59
CA ALA A 352 6.82 6.00 -13.10
C ALA A 352 6.92 4.91 -12.02
N TYR A 353 6.16 5.07 -10.94
CA TYR A 353 6.18 4.16 -9.80
C TYR A 353 4.76 3.69 -9.47
N LEU A 354 4.50 2.40 -9.74
CA LEU A 354 3.20 1.73 -9.69
C LEU A 354 3.34 0.34 -9.01
N PRO A 355 3.73 0.26 -7.72
CA PRO A 355 4.11 -1.00 -7.07
C PRO A 355 2.94 -1.95 -6.82
N ASP A 356 1.73 -1.41 -6.64
CA ASP A 356 0.50 -2.14 -6.29
C ASP A 356 -0.60 -1.74 -7.27
N HIS A 357 -0.72 -2.51 -8.34
CA HIS A 357 -1.51 -2.11 -9.48
C HIS A 357 -2.10 -3.30 -10.24
N GLU A 358 -3.40 -3.27 -10.52
CA GLU A 358 -4.12 -4.26 -11.30
C GLU A 358 -4.79 -3.63 -12.55
N PRO A 359 -4.02 -3.25 -13.58
CA PRO A 359 -4.55 -2.56 -14.76
C PRO A 359 -5.54 -3.43 -15.55
N ALA A 360 -5.40 -4.77 -15.47
CA ALA A 360 -6.27 -5.72 -16.17
C ALA A 360 -7.71 -5.76 -15.62
N LEU A 361 -7.94 -5.33 -14.39
CA LEU A 361 -9.29 -5.25 -13.81
C LEU A 361 -10.09 -4.07 -14.36
N GLY A 362 -9.40 -3.02 -14.84
CA GLY A 362 -10.01 -1.81 -15.39
C GLY A 362 -10.55 -1.93 -16.82
N GLY A 363 -10.27 -3.04 -17.50
CA GLY A 363 -10.66 -3.28 -18.89
C GLY A 363 -9.55 -3.96 -19.69
N THR A 364 -9.70 -3.99 -21.01
CA THR A 364 -8.67 -4.54 -21.89
C THR A 364 -7.42 -3.66 -21.88
N LEU A 365 -6.25 -4.25 -21.62
CA LEU A 365 -4.91 -3.67 -21.83
C LEU A 365 -4.58 -3.39 -23.31
N ALA A 366 -5.61 -3.23 -24.15
CA ALA A 366 -5.55 -2.95 -25.58
C ALA A 366 -5.96 -1.50 -25.88
N ALA A 367 -6.59 -0.80 -24.94
CA ALA A 367 -7.03 0.58 -25.09
C ALA A 367 -6.23 1.50 -24.15
N ALA A 368 -5.19 2.14 -24.70
CA ALA A 368 -4.27 3.00 -23.97
C ALA A 368 -4.97 4.06 -23.11
N GLU A 369 -5.96 4.74 -23.68
CA GLU A 369 -6.68 5.87 -23.05
C GLU A 369 -7.47 5.48 -21.79
N TRP A 370 -7.78 4.18 -21.61
CA TRP A 370 -8.60 3.69 -20.50
C TRP A 370 -7.83 2.78 -19.55
N THR A 371 -6.57 2.51 -19.85
CA THR A 371 -5.76 1.62 -19.01
C THR A 371 -5.28 2.39 -17.80
N SER A 372 -5.65 1.92 -16.59
CA SER A 372 -5.16 2.51 -15.34
C SER A 372 -3.62 2.58 -15.33
N GLY A 373 -3.07 3.67 -14.78
CA GLY A 373 -1.63 3.90 -14.74
C GLY A 373 -0.95 4.29 -16.06
N HIS A 374 -1.63 4.19 -17.22
CA HIS A 374 -1.03 4.49 -18.52
C HIS A 374 -0.44 5.91 -18.59
N ASP A 375 -1.21 6.94 -18.23
CA ASP A 375 -0.74 8.33 -18.33
C ASP A 375 0.45 8.65 -17.41
N LEU A 376 0.59 7.92 -16.30
CA LEU A 376 1.75 8.03 -15.45
C LEU A 376 2.99 7.41 -16.12
N ALA A 377 2.81 6.26 -16.77
CA ALA A 377 3.86 5.49 -17.44
C ALA A 377 4.22 5.97 -18.86
N ALA A 378 3.38 6.79 -19.49
CA ALA A 378 3.53 7.19 -20.89
C ALA A 378 4.92 7.80 -21.18
N GLY A 379 5.67 7.16 -22.07
CA GLY A 379 7.03 7.54 -22.48
C GLY A 379 8.05 7.52 -21.34
N ALA A 380 7.79 6.78 -20.25
CA ALA A 380 8.71 6.73 -19.12
C ALA A 380 10.01 5.99 -19.47
N ASP A 381 11.10 6.45 -18.87
CA ASP A 381 12.42 5.87 -19.05
C ASP A 381 12.60 4.66 -18.16
N LEU A 382 12.03 4.75 -16.96
CA LEU A 382 11.94 3.69 -16.00
C LEU A 382 10.51 3.61 -15.48
N LEU A 383 9.87 2.46 -15.66
CA LEU A 383 8.64 2.09 -14.96
C LEU A 383 8.99 1.04 -13.92
N ILE A 384 8.77 1.35 -12.65
CA ILE A 384 8.82 0.40 -11.55
C ILE A 384 7.39 -0.04 -11.29
N HIS A 385 7.08 -1.31 -11.54
CA HIS A 385 5.70 -1.78 -11.59
C HIS A 385 5.52 -3.15 -10.94
N ASP A 386 4.36 -3.33 -10.32
CA ASP A 386 3.85 -4.61 -9.84
C ASP A 386 4.04 -5.75 -10.86
N GLY A 387 4.57 -6.88 -10.43
CA GLY A 387 4.53 -8.11 -11.21
C GLY A 387 4.34 -9.31 -10.31
N GLN A 388 3.55 -9.16 -9.24
CA GLN A 388 3.59 -10.06 -8.08
C GLN A 388 3.24 -11.50 -8.41
N TYR A 389 2.32 -11.73 -9.36
CA TYR A 389 1.73 -13.06 -9.57
C TYR A 389 2.16 -13.73 -10.88
N THR A 390 2.27 -15.05 -10.82
CA THR A 390 2.18 -15.90 -12.02
C THR A 390 0.76 -15.88 -12.59
N PRO A 391 0.56 -16.25 -13.87
CA PRO A 391 -0.78 -16.35 -14.44
C PRO A 391 -1.73 -17.28 -13.67
N GLN A 392 -1.22 -18.38 -13.13
CA GLN A 392 -1.98 -19.39 -12.38
C GLN A 392 -2.46 -18.83 -11.03
N GLU A 393 -1.59 -18.08 -10.35
CA GLU A 393 -1.90 -17.40 -9.10
C GLU A 393 -2.93 -16.28 -9.29
N TYR A 394 -2.73 -15.46 -10.33
CA TYR A 394 -3.64 -14.36 -10.64
C TYR A 394 -5.06 -14.86 -10.92
N ALA A 395 -5.23 -16.01 -11.55
CA ALA A 395 -6.54 -16.58 -11.88
C ALA A 395 -7.48 -16.74 -10.66
N VAL A 396 -6.91 -16.88 -9.45
CA VAL A 396 -7.68 -16.97 -8.19
C VAL A 396 -7.51 -15.74 -7.28
N ARG A 397 -6.76 -14.73 -7.72
CA ARG A 397 -6.44 -13.48 -6.98
C ARG A 397 -6.88 -12.20 -7.73
N VAL A 398 -7.72 -12.33 -8.75
CA VAL A 398 -8.33 -11.17 -9.42
C VAL A 398 -9.05 -10.28 -8.41
N GLY A 399 -8.80 -8.97 -8.47
CA GLY A 399 -9.34 -7.98 -7.54
C GLY A 399 -8.51 -7.78 -6.28
N TRP A 400 -7.39 -8.49 -6.11
CA TRP A 400 -6.48 -8.29 -4.98
C TRP A 400 -5.57 -7.08 -5.18
N GLY A 401 -5.56 -6.47 -6.38
CA GLY A 401 -4.83 -5.24 -6.64
C GLY A 401 -3.41 -5.41 -7.13
N HIS A 402 -3.07 -6.60 -7.63
CA HIS A 402 -1.76 -6.93 -8.17
C HIS A 402 -1.85 -7.51 -9.58
N SER A 403 -0.71 -7.61 -10.24
CA SER A 403 -0.55 -7.94 -11.65
C SER A 403 0.23 -9.22 -11.88
N THR A 404 0.10 -9.74 -13.09
CA THR A 404 1.07 -10.67 -13.64
C THR A 404 2.21 -9.89 -14.30
N VAL A 405 3.37 -10.53 -14.47
CA VAL A 405 4.45 -9.96 -15.28
C VAL A 405 4.04 -9.69 -16.73
N GLY A 406 3.10 -10.47 -17.27
CA GLY A 406 2.51 -10.23 -18.57
C GLY A 406 1.65 -8.95 -18.62
N HIS A 407 0.91 -8.63 -17.55
CA HIS A 407 0.20 -7.36 -17.45
C HIS A 407 1.17 -6.16 -17.40
N ALA A 408 2.24 -6.28 -16.60
CA ALA A 408 3.29 -5.27 -16.50
C ALA A 408 3.97 -5.03 -17.86
N ALA A 409 4.34 -6.10 -18.57
CA ALA A 409 4.89 -6.03 -19.91
C ALA A 409 3.87 -5.45 -20.92
N ALA A 410 2.60 -5.80 -20.88
CA ALA A 410 1.61 -5.22 -21.78
C ALA A 410 1.45 -3.70 -21.55
N LEU A 411 1.31 -3.27 -20.29
CA LEU A 411 1.18 -1.85 -19.93
C LEU A 411 2.41 -1.05 -20.39
N ALA A 412 3.61 -1.56 -20.11
CA ALA A 412 4.83 -0.88 -20.49
C ALA A 412 4.93 -0.71 -22.03
N ASP A 413 4.36 -1.62 -22.83
CA ASP A 413 4.54 -1.64 -24.30
C ASP A 413 3.58 -0.63 -24.89
N GLN A 414 2.34 -0.68 -24.38
CA GLN A 414 1.31 0.28 -24.68
C GLN A 414 1.75 1.71 -24.33
N ALA A 415 2.41 1.90 -23.17
CA ALA A 415 2.88 3.20 -22.71
C ALA A 415 4.22 3.65 -23.33
N GLY A 416 4.88 2.82 -24.16
CA GLY A 416 6.16 3.18 -24.76
C GLY A 416 7.32 3.33 -23.76
N VAL A 417 7.31 2.53 -22.70
CA VAL A 417 8.34 2.55 -21.64
C VAL A 417 9.66 1.97 -22.14
N ARG A 418 10.78 2.61 -21.77
CA ARG A 418 12.13 2.17 -22.15
C ARG A 418 12.69 1.04 -21.28
N ARG A 419 12.53 1.11 -19.97
CA ARG A 419 12.93 0.07 -19.01
C ARG A 419 11.79 -0.23 -18.05
N LEU A 420 11.37 -1.49 -17.99
CA LEU A 420 10.46 -2.01 -16.98
C LEU A 420 11.30 -2.67 -15.87
N LEU A 421 11.04 -2.28 -14.63
CA LEU A 421 11.58 -2.93 -13.45
C LEU A 421 10.43 -3.60 -12.70
N LEU A 422 10.38 -4.92 -12.75
CA LEU A 422 9.40 -5.72 -12.02
C LEU A 422 9.65 -5.59 -10.53
N PHE A 423 8.59 -5.30 -9.79
CA PHE A 423 8.62 -4.92 -8.39
C PHE A 423 7.47 -5.60 -7.64
N HIS A 424 7.48 -5.47 -6.31
CA HIS A 424 6.43 -6.01 -5.44
C HIS A 424 6.32 -7.54 -5.55
N HIS A 425 7.46 -8.21 -5.50
CA HIS A 425 7.54 -9.67 -5.67
C HIS A 425 6.73 -10.40 -4.59
N GLU A 426 6.16 -11.56 -4.91
CA GLU A 426 5.38 -12.34 -3.94
C GLU A 426 6.26 -12.79 -2.76
N PRO A 427 5.78 -12.69 -1.51
CA PRO A 427 6.46 -13.18 -0.31
C PRO A 427 7.03 -14.60 -0.38
N ASP A 428 6.31 -15.50 -1.03
CA ASP A 428 6.61 -16.94 -1.06
C ASP A 428 7.42 -17.36 -2.31
N HIS A 429 7.71 -16.44 -3.22
CA HIS A 429 8.55 -16.73 -4.39
C HIS A 429 10.03 -16.62 -4.06
N ASP A 430 10.74 -17.72 -4.25
CA ASP A 430 12.21 -17.76 -4.19
C ASP A 430 12.84 -17.04 -5.39
N ASP A 431 14.15 -16.80 -5.32
CA ASP A 431 14.89 -16.10 -6.37
C ASP A 431 14.77 -16.79 -7.73
N GLY A 432 14.74 -18.13 -7.77
CA GLY A 432 14.59 -18.90 -9.00
C GLY A 432 13.22 -18.71 -9.67
N THR A 433 12.16 -18.59 -8.88
CA THR A 433 10.83 -18.28 -9.36
C THR A 433 10.78 -16.87 -9.96
N ILE A 434 11.36 -15.88 -9.26
CA ILE A 434 11.42 -14.49 -9.74
C ILE A 434 12.26 -14.39 -11.02
N ASP A 435 13.38 -15.11 -11.11
CA ASP A 435 14.19 -15.20 -12.32
C ASP A 435 13.37 -15.73 -13.51
N GLY A 436 12.57 -16.78 -13.29
CA GLY A 436 11.64 -17.32 -14.28
C GLY A 436 10.62 -16.28 -14.74
N MET A 437 10.03 -15.53 -13.80
CA MET A 437 9.07 -14.47 -14.08
C MET A 437 9.70 -13.28 -14.84
N VAL A 438 10.92 -12.89 -14.50
CA VAL A 438 11.69 -11.87 -15.23
C VAL A 438 11.98 -12.35 -16.66
N ALA A 439 12.37 -13.61 -16.83
CA ALA A 439 12.61 -14.20 -18.15
C ALA A 439 11.32 -14.25 -19.00
N GLU A 440 10.19 -14.62 -18.41
CA GLU A 440 8.87 -14.58 -19.07
C GLU A 440 8.54 -13.15 -19.52
N ALA A 441 8.70 -12.17 -18.64
CA ALA A 441 8.43 -10.76 -18.96
C ALA A 441 9.31 -10.26 -20.11
N LYS A 442 10.61 -10.61 -20.11
CA LYS A 442 11.54 -10.31 -21.21
C LYS A 442 11.06 -10.91 -22.53
N ALA A 443 10.55 -12.13 -22.53
CA ALA A 443 10.04 -12.80 -23.73
C ALA A 443 8.72 -12.19 -24.25
N LEU A 444 7.86 -11.69 -23.35
CA LEU A 444 6.59 -11.04 -23.70
C LEU A 444 6.77 -9.58 -24.19
N ARG A 445 7.85 -8.94 -23.78
CA ARG A 445 8.15 -7.53 -24.07
C ARG A 445 8.42 -7.31 -25.57
N ARG A 446 7.74 -6.35 -26.20
CA ARG A 446 8.02 -5.97 -27.60
C ARG A 446 9.11 -4.91 -27.73
N GLY A 447 9.24 -4.00 -26.76
CA GLY A 447 10.26 -2.95 -26.79
C GLY A 447 10.86 -2.59 -25.43
N GLY A 448 12.11 -2.14 -25.41
CA GLY A 448 12.82 -1.77 -24.18
C GLY A 448 13.40 -2.97 -23.43
N THR A 449 13.86 -2.74 -22.19
CA THR A 449 14.44 -3.78 -21.33
C THR A 449 13.53 -4.11 -20.16
N VAL A 450 13.68 -5.31 -19.59
CA VAL A 450 13.00 -5.73 -18.37
C VAL A 450 14.04 -6.26 -17.38
N ASP A 451 13.94 -5.89 -16.11
CA ASP A 451 14.76 -6.41 -15.02
C ASP A 451 13.87 -6.65 -13.79
N GLY A 452 14.30 -7.51 -12.85
CA GLY A 452 13.64 -7.67 -11.56
C GLY A 452 14.32 -6.80 -10.50
N ALA A 453 13.54 -6.08 -9.68
CA ALA A 453 14.08 -5.22 -8.64
C ALA A 453 14.67 -6.05 -7.50
N ALA A 454 15.95 -5.81 -7.21
CA ALA A 454 16.66 -6.43 -6.10
C ALA A 454 17.10 -5.38 -5.07
N GLU A 455 17.10 -5.73 -3.79
CA GLU A 455 17.67 -4.88 -2.75
C GLU A 455 19.13 -4.48 -3.05
N GLY A 456 19.45 -3.20 -2.89
CA GLY A 456 20.76 -2.65 -3.17
C GLY A 456 21.03 -2.37 -4.65
N MET A 457 20.11 -2.74 -5.54
CA MET A 457 20.18 -2.36 -6.96
C MET A 457 20.22 -0.84 -7.10
N ARG A 458 21.17 -0.35 -7.91
CA ARG A 458 21.31 1.07 -8.27
C ARG A 458 21.20 1.23 -9.77
N LEU A 459 20.31 2.10 -10.21
CA LEU A 459 20.08 2.41 -11.61
C LEU A 459 20.38 3.88 -11.86
N ALA A 460 21.25 4.17 -12.84
CA ALA A 460 21.35 5.49 -13.43
C ALA A 460 20.36 5.54 -14.60
N VAL A 461 19.41 6.47 -14.53
CA VAL A 461 18.40 6.69 -15.58
C VAL A 461 18.87 7.76 -16.53
#